data_AF-A0A3A6JT88-F1
#
_entry.id   AF-A0A3A6JT88-F1
#
_cell.length_a   1.000
_cell.length_b   1.000
_cell.length_c   1.000
_cell.angle_alpha   90.00
_cell.angle_beta   90.00
_cell.angle_gamma   90.00
#
_symmetry.space_group_name_H-M   'P 1'
#
loop_
_entity.id
_entity.type
_entity.pdbx_description
1 polymer ?
#
loop_
_entity_poly.entity_id
_entity_poly.type
_entity_poly.pdbx_seq_one_letter_code
_entity_poly.pdbx_strand_id
1 'polypeptide(L)'
;MATNFDATRLAVQTAFPTNDLLFDDKEMPSIHVFIPKFRLCDVLSTQSTETHPAFIVNGKEIDGFWFGKYQSTCTDTGRAYSLPAEDPTVSHPLDWFVTQTNAKGAGWHEISNAEWAAVALWCHKHGCEPKGNNNYGKDSSETYYEAIPVPGVQDNGKTARVRTGTGPLTWSHNGRMDGIWDMNGNIWEWCIGLRLVKGELQIIPNNNAADNSVSNSASSNAWRAIKASDGSLVAPDGNGTTTGTIKLNRVNNHWEWDTTISDSKDESRSAAFKDTTAAASVGDAAKLILMSLALMPDTALTGDGIDVNYGNDYFWANNAADERCPIRGGRWISGEGAGVFYLDLGNPRSASWTSYGGRSAFVKLPAEA
;
A
#
# COMPACT_ATOMS: atom_id res chain seq x y z
N MET A 1 -4.89 35.68 -11.39
CA MET A 1 -6.09 35.41 -10.56
C MET A 1 -5.60 34.57 -9.39
N ALA A 2 -5.77 35.02 -8.15
CA ALA A 2 -5.53 34.14 -7.02
C ALA A 2 -6.60 33.03 -7.09
N THR A 3 -6.17 31.78 -7.24
CA THR A 3 -7.06 30.62 -7.21
C THR A 3 -7.64 30.52 -5.80
N ASN A 4 -8.93 30.83 -5.63
CA ASN A 4 -9.61 30.78 -4.34
C ASN A 4 -9.96 29.33 -3.97
N PHE A 5 -8.96 28.54 -3.58
CA PHE A 5 -9.16 27.17 -3.12
C PHE A 5 -9.75 27.08 -1.71
N ASP A 6 -9.83 28.18 -0.94
CA ASP A 6 -10.44 28.18 0.40
C ASP A 6 -11.93 27.84 0.33
N ALA A 7 -12.65 28.38 -0.65
CA ALA A 7 -14.05 28.03 -0.88
C ALA A 7 -14.21 26.54 -1.27
N THR A 8 -13.29 26.01 -2.08
CA THR A 8 -13.27 24.59 -2.45
C THR A 8 -12.99 23.70 -1.24
N ARG A 9 -12.00 24.07 -0.41
CA ARG A 9 -11.67 23.35 0.82
C ARG A 9 -12.86 23.30 1.78
N LEU A 10 -13.52 24.44 2.00
CA LEU A 10 -14.72 24.51 2.83
C LEU A 10 -15.85 23.63 2.27
N ALA A 11 -16.05 23.61 0.95
CA ALA A 11 -17.05 22.75 0.32
C ALA A 11 -16.74 21.26 0.52
N VAL A 12 -15.47 20.86 0.36
CA VAL A 12 -15.02 19.47 0.62
C VAL A 12 -15.26 19.09 2.08
N GLN A 13 -14.85 19.92 3.03
CA GLN A 13 -15.03 19.64 4.46
C GLN A 13 -16.51 19.66 4.88
N THR A 14 -17.35 20.47 4.21
CA THR A 14 -18.80 20.49 4.45
C THR A 14 -19.46 19.19 3.97
N ALA A 15 -19.03 18.66 2.83
CA ALA A 15 -19.55 17.41 2.29
C ALA A 15 -18.98 16.17 3.00
N PHE A 16 -17.69 16.21 3.31
CA PHE A 16 -16.90 15.10 3.84
C PHE A 16 -15.96 15.60 4.95
N PRO A 17 -16.45 15.70 6.20
CA PRO A 17 -15.68 16.29 7.31
C PRO A 17 -14.38 15.56 7.67
N THR A 18 -14.23 14.31 7.24
CA THR A 18 -13.04 13.46 7.41
C THR A 18 -12.01 13.64 6.29
N ASN A 19 -12.32 14.48 5.29
CA ASN A 19 -11.46 14.76 4.14
C ASN A 19 -10.97 16.21 4.20
N ASP A 20 -9.84 16.47 3.56
CA ASP A 20 -9.32 17.82 3.43
C ASP A 20 -8.69 18.08 2.05
N LEU A 21 -8.67 19.35 1.67
CA LEU A 21 -7.93 19.86 0.53
C LEU A 21 -6.56 20.31 1.04
N LEU A 22 -5.56 19.45 0.89
CA LEU A 22 -4.19 19.72 1.30
C LEU A 22 -3.44 20.41 0.15
N PHE A 23 -2.57 21.34 0.49
CA PHE A 23 -1.81 22.13 -0.48
C PHE A 23 -0.33 21.79 -0.40
N ASP A 24 0.31 21.72 -1.56
CA ASP A 24 1.76 21.64 -1.64
C ASP A 24 2.42 23.02 -1.53
N ASP A 25 3.76 23.07 -1.56
CA ASP A 25 4.56 24.31 -1.57
C ASP A 25 4.35 25.22 -2.81
N LYS A 26 3.52 24.82 -3.77
CA LYS A 26 3.07 25.66 -4.91
C LYS A 26 1.59 26.01 -4.82
N GLU A 27 0.98 25.76 -3.67
CA GLU A 27 -0.43 26.03 -3.40
C GLU A 27 -1.38 25.23 -4.30
N MET A 28 -0.93 24.08 -4.80
CA MET A 28 -1.72 23.19 -5.65
C MET A 28 -2.42 22.13 -4.79
N PRO A 29 -3.73 21.93 -4.97
CA PRO A 29 -4.53 21.11 -4.07
C PRO A 29 -4.41 19.60 -4.32
N SER A 30 -4.66 18.81 -3.29
CA SER A 30 -4.92 17.37 -3.38
C SER A 30 -5.92 16.95 -2.30
N ILE A 31 -6.87 16.10 -2.66
CA ILE A 31 -7.92 15.64 -1.74
C ILE A 31 -7.42 14.41 -1.00
N HIS A 32 -7.44 14.47 0.33
CA HIS A 32 -6.99 13.36 1.18
C HIS A 32 -8.07 12.99 2.20
N VAL A 33 -7.97 11.75 2.69
CA VAL A 33 -8.79 11.18 3.77
C VAL A 33 -7.91 11.08 5.01
N PHE A 34 -8.37 11.59 6.15
CA PHE A 34 -7.63 11.43 7.40
C PHE A 34 -7.88 10.04 7.98
N ILE A 35 -6.80 9.31 8.25
CA ILE A 35 -6.83 8.02 8.92
C ILE A 35 -6.38 8.23 10.38
N PRO A 36 -7.30 8.16 11.36
CA PRO A 36 -6.94 8.36 12.76
C PRO A 36 -6.14 7.19 13.31
N LYS A 37 -5.26 7.47 14.27
CA LYS A 37 -4.46 6.47 14.97
C LYS A 37 -5.34 5.41 15.63
N PHE A 38 -4.90 4.16 15.52
CA PHE A 38 -5.43 3.02 16.25
C PHE A 38 -4.30 2.07 16.70
N ARG A 39 -4.65 1.13 17.57
CA ARG A 39 -3.74 0.12 18.13
C ARG A 39 -3.86 -1.20 17.37
N LEU A 40 -2.87 -2.08 17.54
CA LEU A 40 -2.88 -3.39 16.90
C LEU A 40 -4.13 -4.22 17.28
N CYS A 41 -4.54 -4.22 18.55
CA CYS A 41 -5.76 -4.92 18.99
C CYS A 41 -7.06 -4.37 18.41
N ASP A 42 -7.06 -3.16 17.83
CA ASP A 42 -8.25 -2.57 17.23
C ASP A 42 -8.52 -3.17 15.83
N VAL A 43 -7.52 -3.76 15.17
CA VAL A 43 -7.62 -4.32 13.81
C VAL A 43 -7.15 -5.77 13.67
N LEU A 44 -6.42 -6.32 14.64
CA LEU A 44 -5.94 -7.71 14.67
C LEU A 44 -6.48 -8.47 15.90
N SER A 45 -6.45 -9.79 15.85
CA SER A 45 -6.81 -10.73 16.93
C SER A 45 -5.69 -10.88 17.98
N THR A 46 -5.16 -9.74 18.44
CA THR A 46 -4.09 -9.66 19.45
C THR A 46 -4.54 -8.95 20.71
N GLN A 47 -3.85 -9.21 21.82
CA GLN A 47 -3.99 -8.44 23.06
C GLN A 47 -3.01 -7.25 23.13
N SER A 48 -2.13 -7.10 22.13
CA SER A 48 -1.19 -5.97 22.11
C SER A 48 -1.93 -4.65 21.94
N THR A 49 -1.72 -3.75 22.89
CA THR A 49 -2.26 -2.38 22.87
C THR A 49 -1.29 -1.37 22.24
N GLU A 50 -0.19 -1.86 21.66
CA GLU A 50 0.77 -1.02 20.96
C GLU A 50 0.13 -0.34 19.75
N THR A 51 0.61 0.87 19.47
CA THR A 51 0.21 1.67 18.31
C THR A 51 0.62 0.97 17.01
N HIS A 52 -0.27 0.98 16.01
CA HIS A 52 0.05 0.41 14.71
C HIS A 52 1.23 1.15 14.04
N PRO A 53 2.17 0.46 13.36
CA PRO A 53 3.41 1.05 12.81
C PRO A 53 3.21 2.30 11.94
N ALA A 54 2.10 2.38 11.20
CA ALA A 54 1.72 3.54 10.38
C ALA A 54 1.69 4.87 11.16
N PHE A 55 1.41 4.82 12.46
CA PHE A 55 1.25 5.99 13.31
C PHE A 55 2.49 6.28 14.16
N ILE A 56 3.64 5.72 13.81
CA ILE A 56 4.92 5.99 14.49
C ILE A 56 5.92 6.48 13.45
N VAL A 57 6.33 7.74 13.56
CA VAL A 57 7.32 8.38 12.68
C VAL A 57 8.49 8.85 13.52
N ASN A 58 9.69 8.38 13.18
CA ASN A 58 10.95 8.64 13.88
C ASN A 58 10.86 8.37 15.40
N GLY A 59 10.16 7.29 15.77
CA GLY A 59 9.96 6.88 17.16
C GLY A 59 8.93 7.71 17.95
N LYS A 60 8.20 8.63 17.30
CA LYS A 60 7.13 9.42 17.91
C LYS A 60 5.78 9.02 17.34
N GLU A 61 4.79 8.86 18.21
CA GLU A 61 3.42 8.63 17.76
C GLU A 61 2.83 9.91 17.13
N ILE A 62 2.04 9.72 16.08
CA ILE A 62 1.24 10.77 15.42
C ILE A 62 -0.25 10.48 15.62
N ASP A 63 -1.09 11.51 15.54
CA ASP A 63 -2.55 11.34 15.74
C ASP A 63 -3.25 10.65 14.55
N GLY A 64 -2.57 10.58 13.41
CA GLY A 64 -3.05 10.01 12.17
C GLY A 64 -2.25 10.52 10.99
N PHE A 65 -2.61 10.06 9.80
CA PHE A 65 -2.00 10.47 8.54
C PHE A 65 -3.06 10.70 7.48
N TRP A 66 -2.67 11.34 6.37
CA TRP A 66 -3.56 11.66 5.27
C TRP A 66 -3.28 10.75 4.08
N PHE A 67 -4.25 9.93 3.72
CA PHE A 67 -4.19 8.99 2.59
C PHE A 67 -4.80 9.67 1.35
N GLY A 68 -4.12 9.63 0.20
CA GLY A 68 -4.66 10.19 -1.05
C GLY A 68 -6.03 9.59 -1.39
N LYS A 69 -7.06 10.42 -1.50
CA LYS A 69 -8.44 9.92 -1.73
C LYS A 69 -8.54 9.10 -3.00
N TYR A 70 -7.74 9.45 -4.01
CA TYR A 70 -7.69 8.88 -5.34
C TYR A 70 -6.25 8.48 -5.69
N GLN A 71 -6.10 7.51 -6.60
CA GLN A 71 -4.82 7.24 -7.26
C GLN A 71 -4.24 8.52 -7.85
N SER A 72 -2.92 8.69 -7.78
CA SER A 72 -2.32 9.97 -8.13
C SER A 72 -2.28 10.19 -9.63
N THR A 73 -2.60 11.43 -10.02
CA THR A 73 -2.30 11.97 -11.34
C THR A 73 -1.16 12.97 -11.22
N CYS A 74 -0.26 12.95 -12.19
CA CYS A 74 0.85 13.87 -12.31
C CYS A 74 0.66 14.73 -13.55
N THR A 75 0.66 16.05 -13.38
CA THR A 75 0.65 16.98 -14.52
C THR A 75 2.03 17.05 -15.16
N ASP A 76 2.14 17.65 -16.35
CA ASP A 76 3.40 17.88 -17.06
C ASP A 76 4.45 18.67 -16.25
N THR A 77 4.04 19.31 -15.15
CA THR A 77 4.91 20.02 -14.18
C THR A 77 5.32 19.18 -12.95
N GLY A 78 5.06 17.87 -12.94
CA GLY A 78 5.85 16.88 -12.19
C GLY A 78 5.54 16.66 -10.71
N ARG A 79 4.26 16.64 -10.31
CA ARG A 79 3.89 16.34 -8.91
C ARG A 79 2.69 15.42 -8.83
N ALA A 80 2.69 14.53 -7.83
CA ALA A 80 1.61 13.59 -7.59
C ALA A 80 0.43 14.28 -6.89
N TYR A 81 -0.69 14.45 -7.58
CA TYR A 81 -1.91 15.01 -7.02
C TYR A 81 -2.99 13.94 -6.89
N SER A 82 -3.67 13.91 -5.75
CA SER A 82 -4.84 13.06 -5.55
C SER A 82 -6.10 13.85 -5.94
N LEU A 83 -6.60 13.62 -7.15
CA LEU A 83 -7.70 14.37 -7.75
C LEU A 83 -8.79 13.43 -8.32
N PRO A 84 -10.07 13.83 -8.24
CA PRO A 84 -11.18 13.03 -8.75
C PRO A 84 -11.26 13.10 -10.27
N ALA A 85 -11.78 12.03 -10.87
CA ALA A 85 -12.10 11.93 -12.28
C ALA A 85 -10.92 12.14 -13.25
N GLU A 86 -9.70 11.84 -12.82
CA GLU A 86 -8.48 11.98 -13.64
C GLU A 86 -8.03 10.63 -14.21
N ASP A 87 -7.21 10.65 -15.26
CA ASP A 87 -6.42 9.45 -15.64
C ASP A 87 -5.27 9.30 -14.64
N PRO A 88 -5.19 8.21 -13.86
CA PRO A 88 -4.09 8.03 -12.94
C PRO A 88 -2.79 7.82 -13.72
N THR A 89 -1.70 8.43 -13.24
CA THR A 89 -0.41 8.37 -13.94
C THR A 89 0.22 7.00 -13.80
N VAL A 90 0.74 6.48 -14.91
CA VAL A 90 1.36 5.15 -14.99
C VAL A 90 2.68 5.22 -15.77
N SER A 91 3.33 4.07 -15.97
CA SER A 91 4.53 3.92 -16.83
C SER A 91 5.76 4.65 -16.28
N HIS A 92 5.89 4.69 -14.95
CA HIS A 92 7.07 5.22 -14.29
C HIS A 92 7.57 4.27 -13.16
N PRO A 93 8.89 4.27 -12.89
CA PRO A 93 9.48 3.48 -11.80
C PRO A 93 9.16 4.06 -10.42
N LEU A 94 9.36 3.26 -9.37
CA LEU A 94 9.12 3.66 -7.98
C LEU A 94 9.80 5.00 -7.64
N ASP A 95 11.09 5.12 -7.93
CA ASP A 95 11.87 6.32 -7.56
C ASP A 95 11.36 7.60 -8.26
N TRP A 96 10.68 7.47 -9.41
CA TRP A 96 10.05 8.60 -10.09
C TRP A 96 8.82 9.09 -9.32
N PHE A 97 7.94 8.18 -8.88
CA PHE A 97 6.77 8.52 -8.06
C PHE A 97 7.19 9.13 -6.72
N VAL A 98 8.19 8.52 -6.04
CA VAL A 98 8.80 9.09 -4.83
C VAL A 98 9.29 10.53 -5.07
N THR A 99 9.96 10.77 -6.20
CA THR A 99 10.43 12.12 -6.56
C THR A 99 9.27 13.09 -6.76
N GLN A 100 8.22 12.70 -7.50
CA GLN A 100 7.08 13.58 -7.78
C GLN A 100 6.28 13.91 -6.51
N THR A 101 6.15 12.96 -5.59
CA THR A 101 5.42 13.16 -4.36
C THR A 101 6.21 13.97 -3.34
N ASN A 102 7.50 13.68 -3.16
CA ASN A 102 8.40 14.45 -2.29
C ASN A 102 8.55 15.91 -2.76
N ALA A 103 8.44 16.15 -4.08
CA ALA A 103 8.52 17.50 -4.64
C ALA A 103 7.40 18.44 -4.15
N LYS A 104 6.34 17.93 -3.50
CA LYS A 104 5.26 18.71 -2.89
C LYS A 104 5.64 19.37 -1.56
N GLY A 105 6.76 18.96 -0.96
CA GLY A 105 7.30 19.52 0.27
C GLY A 105 7.31 18.55 1.46
N ALA A 106 7.79 19.04 2.61
CA ALA A 106 8.00 18.22 3.79
C ALA A 106 6.72 17.49 4.24
N GLY A 107 6.86 16.19 4.51
CA GLY A 107 5.77 15.33 4.97
C GLY A 107 4.94 14.72 3.84
N TRP A 108 5.07 15.20 2.60
CA TRP A 108 4.48 14.55 1.42
C TRP A 108 5.36 13.40 0.96
N HIS A 109 4.78 12.22 0.77
CA HIS A 109 5.51 11.02 0.38
C HIS A 109 4.61 10.08 -0.41
N GLU A 110 5.23 9.23 -1.22
CA GLU A 110 4.52 8.08 -1.80
C GLU A 110 4.00 7.19 -0.66
N ILE A 111 2.79 6.66 -0.78
CA ILE A 111 2.16 5.87 0.29
C ILE A 111 3.11 4.78 0.81
N SER A 112 3.25 4.67 2.14
CA SER A 112 4.09 3.64 2.73
C SER A 112 3.34 2.31 2.84
N ASN A 113 4.07 1.19 2.84
CA ASN A 113 3.45 -0.11 3.10
C ASN A 113 2.77 -0.16 4.49
N ALA A 114 3.31 0.55 5.49
CA ALA A 114 2.70 0.61 6.81
C ALA A 114 1.34 1.31 6.76
N GLU A 115 1.22 2.41 6.00
CA GLU A 115 -0.04 3.14 5.83
C GLU A 115 -1.06 2.37 5.01
N TRP A 116 -0.62 1.71 3.92
CA TRP A 116 -1.47 0.79 3.17
C TRP A 116 -2.00 -0.33 4.05
N ALA A 117 -1.12 -0.98 4.82
CA ALA A 117 -1.48 -2.07 5.73
C ALA A 117 -2.48 -1.60 6.80
N ALA A 118 -2.31 -0.40 7.35
CA ALA A 118 -3.25 0.16 8.32
C ALA A 118 -4.68 0.23 7.74
N VAL A 119 -4.83 0.75 6.52
CA VAL A 119 -6.14 0.85 5.86
C VAL A 119 -6.67 -0.54 5.50
N ALA A 120 -5.84 -1.43 4.94
CA ALA A 120 -6.24 -2.78 4.58
C ALA A 120 -6.77 -3.58 5.79
N LEU A 121 -6.04 -3.55 6.91
CA LEU A 121 -6.43 -4.21 8.16
C LEU A 121 -7.70 -3.60 8.77
N TRP A 122 -7.84 -2.27 8.69
CA TRP A 122 -9.07 -1.60 9.11
C TRP A 122 -10.27 -2.07 8.28
N CYS A 123 -10.15 -2.12 6.94
CA CYS A 123 -11.22 -2.61 6.07
C CYS A 123 -11.61 -4.04 6.42
N HIS A 124 -10.61 -4.90 6.60
CA HIS A 124 -10.82 -6.31 6.94
C HIS A 124 -11.55 -6.49 8.26
N LYS A 125 -11.12 -5.77 9.31
CA LYS A 125 -11.77 -5.80 10.62
C LYS A 125 -13.24 -5.36 10.57
N HIS A 126 -13.58 -4.46 9.65
CA HIS A 126 -14.93 -3.92 9.48
C HIS A 126 -15.75 -4.64 8.41
N GLY A 127 -15.20 -5.67 7.74
CA GLY A 127 -15.87 -6.42 6.69
C GLY A 127 -16.24 -5.57 5.48
N CYS A 128 -15.38 -4.62 5.12
CA CYS A 128 -15.64 -3.63 4.08
C CYS A 128 -14.49 -3.50 3.06
N GLU A 129 -13.80 -4.60 2.77
CA GLU A 129 -12.83 -4.65 1.67
C GLU A 129 -13.45 -4.09 0.37
N PRO A 130 -12.82 -3.08 -0.25
CA PRO A 130 -13.40 -2.42 -1.40
C PRO A 130 -13.40 -3.32 -2.63
N LYS A 131 -14.47 -3.22 -3.41
CA LYS A 131 -14.49 -3.64 -4.82
C LYS A 131 -13.67 -2.67 -5.65
N GLY A 132 -13.49 -2.96 -6.94
CA GLY A 132 -12.93 -1.95 -7.82
C GLY A 132 -12.78 -2.37 -9.26
N ASN A 133 -12.10 -1.55 -10.06
CA ASN A 133 -11.84 -1.88 -11.47
C ASN A 133 -10.81 -3.01 -11.57
N ASN A 134 -11.21 -4.27 -11.36
CA ASN A 134 -10.37 -5.45 -11.55
C ASN A 134 -10.78 -6.30 -12.76
N ASN A 135 -11.81 -5.86 -13.50
CA ASN A 135 -12.33 -6.53 -14.69
C ASN A 135 -12.78 -5.55 -15.78
N TYR A 136 -11.81 -4.84 -16.36
CA TYR A 136 -11.94 -4.01 -17.56
C TYR A 136 -13.01 -2.92 -17.48
N GLY A 137 -12.98 -2.09 -16.43
CA GLY A 137 -13.88 -0.97 -16.20
C GLY A 137 -14.94 -1.22 -15.12
N LYS A 138 -14.92 -2.39 -14.48
CA LYS A 138 -15.84 -2.80 -13.41
C LYS A 138 -15.17 -3.79 -12.46
N ASP A 139 -15.85 -4.16 -11.38
CA ASP A 139 -15.47 -5.29 -10.55
C ASP A 139 -15.88 -6.63 -11.20
N SER A 140 -15.13 -7.69 -10.92
CA SER A 140 -15.39 -9.04 -11.41
C SER A 140 -16.74 -9.58 -10.96
N SER A 141 -17.21 -9.18 -9.77
CA SER A 141 -18.53 -9.54 -9.23
C SER A 141 -19.68 -8.69 -9.79
N GLU A 142 -19.37 -7.58 -10.47
CA GLU A 142 -20.36 -6.66 -11.02
C GLU A 142 -20.73 -7.04 -12.46
N THR A 143 -21.97 -6.79 -12.86
CA THR A 143 -22.45 -7.09 -14.23
C THR A 143 -22.46 -5.86 -15.14
N TYR A 144 -22.56 -4.66 -14.58
CA TYR A 144 -22.65 -3.39 -15.31
C TYR A 144 -21.38 -2.56 -15.16
N TYR A 145 -21.17 -1.63 -16.10
CA TYR A 145 -20.10 -0.65 -16.08
C TYR A 145 -20.67 0.68 -15.61
N GLU A 146 -20.29 1.14 -14.42
CA GLU A 146 -20.68 2.45 -13.90
C GLU A 146 -19.55 3.48 -13.98
N ALA A 147 -18.30 3.03 -13.78
CA ALA A 147 -17.13 3.89 -13.80
C ALA A 147 -16.88 4.50 -15.18
N ILE A 148 -16.36 5.73 -15.22
CA ILE A 148 -16.11 6.47 -16.45
C ILE A 148 -14.78 6.02 -17.05
N PRO A 149 -14.76 5.41 -18.25
CA PRO A 149 -13.51 4.99 -18.89
C PRO A 149 -12.58 6.17 -19.17
N VAL A 150 -11.26 5.95 -19.10
CA VAL A 150 -10.30 6.91 -19.63
C VAL A 150 -10.35 6.85 -21.17
N PRO A 151 -10.61 7.98 -21.87
CA PRO A 151 -10.69 7.98 -23.33
C PRO A 151 -9.40 7.50 -23.99
N GLY A 152 -9.53 6.57 -24.96
CA GLY A 152 -8.40 6.06 -25.74
C GLY A 152 -7.51 5.03 -25.02
N VAL A 153 -7.80 4.71 -23.75
CA VAL A 153 -7.04 3.72 -22.96
C VAL A 153 -7.82 2.41 -22.92
N GLN A 154 -7.43 1.48 -23.80
CA GLN A 154 -8.08 0.19 -23.97
C GLN A 154 -7.08 -0.95 -23.90
N ASP A 155 -7.57 -2.12 -23.49
CA ASP A 155 -6.84 -3.39 -23.51
C ASP A 155 -7.68 -4.41 -24.28
N ASN A 156 -7.18 -4.85 -25.43
CA ASN A 156 -7.87 -5.78 -26.33
C ASN A 156 -9.32 -5.39 -26.62
N GLY A 157 -9.56 -4.09 -26.87
CA GLY A 157 -10.88 -3.53 -27.20
C GLY A 157 -11.83 -3.38 -26.00
N LYS A 158 -11.38 -3.63 -24.77
CA LYS A 158 -12.12 -3.39 -23.53
C LYS A 158 -11.59 -2.16 -22.81
N THR A 159 -12.40 -1.58 -21.93
CA THR A 159 -11.95 -0.50 -21.04
C THR A 159 -10.78 -1.01 -20.20
N ALA A 160 -9.67 -0.29 -20.19
CA ALA A 160 -8.56 -0.58 -19.29
C ALA A 160 -8.74 0.24 -18.01
N ARG A 161 -8.15 1.44 -17.97
CA ARG A 161 -8.29 2.35 -16.83
C ARG A 161 -9.62 3.08 -16.85
N VAL A 162 -10.11 3.40 -15.66
CA VAL A 162 -11.21 4.32 -15.43
C VAL A 162 -10.69 5.56 -14.72
N ARG A 163 -11.43 6.65 -14.87
CA ARG A 163 -11.15 7.90 -14.19
C ARG A 163 -11.27 7.69 -12.69
N THR A 164 -10.32 8.23 -11.94
CA THR A 164 -10.21 8.02 -10.48
C THR A 164 -11.50 8.36 -9.73
N GLY A 165 -11.94 7.47 -8.85
CA GLY A 165 -13.10 7.70 -7.99
C GLY A 165 -14.46 7.79 -8.70
N THR A 166 -14.56 7.31 -9.94
CA THR A 166 -15.82 7.35 -10.71
C THR A 166 -16.68 6.09 -10.59
N GLY A 167 -16.19 5.06 -9.89
CA GLY A 167 -16.95 3.85 -9.62
C GLY A 167 -18.09 4.03 -8.60
N PRO A 168 -18.84 2.95 -8.30
CA PRO A 168 -19.84 2.94 -7.23
C PRO A 168 -19.21 3.06 -5.84
N LEU A 169 -20.03 3.43 -4.84
CA LEU A 169 -19.57 3.60 -3.44
C LEU A 169 -18.88 2.38 -2.85
N THR A 170 -19.20 1.18 -3.33
CA THR A 170 -18.55 -0.08 -2.96
C THR A 170 -17.06 -0.13 -3.30
N TRP A 171 -16.56 0.81 -4.11
CA TRP A 171 -15.15 0.92 -4.47
C TRP A 171 -14.35 1.83 -3.54
N SER A 172 -15.04 2.48 -2.60
CA SER A 172 -14.39 3.19 -1.50
C SER A 172 -14.12 2.24 -0.34
N HIS A 173 -12.98 2.41 0.33
CA HIS A 173 -12.50 1.52 1.42
C HIS A 173 -13.47 1.35 2.59
N ASN A 174 -14.45 2.24 2.74
CA ASN A 174 -15.44 2.23 3.81
C ASN A 174 -16.88 2.19 3.30
N GLY A 175 -17.09 1.98 2.00
CA GLY A 175 -18.41 1.97 1.36
C GLY A 175 -19.14 3.33 1.34
N ARG A 176 -18.42 4.45 1.52
CA ARG A 176 -18.99 5.81 1.64
C ARG A 176 -18.24 6.82 0.76
N MET A 177 -18.92 7.93 0.43
CA MET A 177 -18.35 8.98 -0.41
C MET A 177 -17.10 9.65 0.16
N ASP A 178 -16.94 9.64 1.49
CA ASP A 178 -15.78 10.21 2.19
C ASP A 178 -14.55 9.30 2.16
N GLY A 179 -14.71 8.03 1.78
CA GLY A 179 -13.63 7.05 1.77
C GLY A 179 -12.56 7.27 0.69
N ILE A 180 -11.48 6.50 0.84
CA ILE A 180 -10.42 6.29 -0.13
C ILE A 180 -10.93 5.40 -1.27
N TRP A 181 -10.70 5.78 -2.51
CA TRP A 181 -11.18 5.09 -3.71
C TRP A 181 -10.07 4.28 -4.40
N ASP A 182 -10.50 3.30 -5.20
CA ASP A 182 -9.68 2.57 -6.17
C ASP A 182 -8.51 1.79 -5.55
N MET A 183 -8.65 1.30 -4.31
CA MET A 183 -7.62 0.43 -3.69
C MET A 183 -7.69 -1.03 -4.16
N ASN A 184 -8.70 -1.38 -4.95
CA ASN A 184 -8.84 -2.66 -5.63
C ASN A 184 -8.83 -2.40 -7.14
N GLY A 185 -7.74 -2.75 -7.81
CA GLY A 185 -7.63 -2.58 -9.25
C GLY A 185 -7.48 -1.13 -9.71
N ASN A 186 -7.99 -0.87 -10.91
CA ASN A 186 -7.62 0.20 -11.81
C ASN A 186 -6.14 0.09 -12.21
N ILE A 187 -5.22 0.46 -11.33
CA ILE A 187 -3.78 0.31 -11.54
C ILE A 187 -3.11 -0.16 -10.25
N TRP A 188 -1.98 -0.85 -10.41
CA TRP A 188 -1.10 -1.16 -9.29
C TRP A 188 -0.50 0.12 -8.74
N GLU A 189 -0.30 0.16 -7.42
CA GLU A 189 0.26 1.33 -6.75
C GLU A 189 1.57 0.97 -6.05
N TRP A 190 2.64 1.66 -6.43
CA TRP A 190 3.91 1.58 -5.71
C TRP A 190 3.74 1.95 -4.24
N CYS A 191 4.40 1.21 -3.36
CA CYS A 191 4.51 1.54 -1.95
C CYS A 191 5.98 1.67 -1.54
N ILE A 192 6.27 2.53 -0.56
CA ILE A 192 7.61 2.67 0.02
C ILE A 192 7.74 1.94 1.38
N GLY A 193 8.95 1.88 1.93
CA GLY A 193 9.21 1.36 3.27
C GLY A 193 9.27 -0.17 3.43
N LEU A 194 9.14 -0.93 2.35
CA LEU A 194 9.24 -2.39 2.32
C LEU A 194 10.02 -2.84 1.07
N ARG A 195 10.83 -3.90 1.18
CA ARG A 195 11.44 -4.59 0.02
C ARG A 195 11.82 -6.04 0.35
N LEU A 196 12.08 -6.82 -0.70
CA LEU A 196 12.85 -8.06 -0.61
C LEU A 196 14.24 -7.86 -1.21
N VAL A 197 15.27 -8.41 -0.57
CA VAL A 197 16.63 -8.53 -1.12
C VAL A 197 17.01 -10.00 -1.11
N LYS A 198 17.01 -10.65 -2.28
CA LYS A 198 17.21 -12.11 -2.43
C LYS A 198 16.31 -12.92 -1.50
N GLY A 199 15.06 -12.49 -1.39
CA GLY A 199 14.04 -13.09 -0.53
C GLY A 199 14.11 -12.68 0.95
N GLU A 200 15.16 -12.00 1.43
CA GLU A 200 15.16 -11.44 2.78
C GLU A 200 14.20 -10.24 2.90
N LEU A 201 13.35 -10.29 3.92
CA LEU A 201 12.42 -9.21 4.21
C LEU A 201 13.15 -8.04 4.86
N GLN A 202 13.05 -6.87 4.23
CA GLN A 202 13.61 -5.63 4.76
C GLN A 202 12.54 -4.53 4.79
N ILE A 203 12.53 -3.76 5.88
CA ILE A 203 11.62 -2.65 6.10
C ILE A 203 12.41 -1.39 6.45
N ILE A 204 11.83 -0.22 6.19
CA ILE A 204 12.17 0.98 6.95
C ILE A 204 11.33 0.94 8.22
N PRO A 205 11.92 1.10 9.43
CA PRO A 205 11.19 0.93 10.68
C PRO A 205 9.94 1.81 10.76
N ASN A 206 8.84 1.22 11.24
CA ASN A 206 7.56 1.90 11.41
C ASN A 206 7.11 2.64 10.14
N ASN A 207 6.67 3.90 10.27
CA ASN A 207 6.36 4.78 9.16
C ASN A 207 7.47 5.82 8.92
N ASN A 208 8.73 5.52 9.27
CA ASN A 208 9.83 6.47 9.06
C ASN A 208 10.06 6.76 7.56
N ALA A 209 9.56 5.89 6.66
CA ALA A 209 9.60 6.13 5.22
C ALA A 209 8.81 7.37 4.78
N ALA A 210 7.86 7.85 5.60
CA ALA A 210 7.09 9.07 5.36
C ALA A 210 7.91 10.36 5.54
N ASP A 211 9.05 10.29 6.23
CA ASP A 211 9.96 11.42 6.38
C ASP A 211 10.90 11.50 5.17
N ASN A 212 10.84 12.62 4.44
CA ASN A 212 11.65 12.83 3.24
C ASN A 212 13.16 12.80 3.47
N SER A 213 13.63 12.98 4.71
CA SER A 213 15.04 12.84 5.09
C SER A 213 15.50 11.38 5.18
N VAL A 214 14.56 10.44 5.32
CA VAL A 214 14.82 9.01 5.37
C VAL A 214 14.83 8.45 3.95
N SER A 215 16.02 8.12 3.44
CA SER A 215 16.15 7.59 2.08
C SER A 215 15.50 6.21 1.95
N ASN A 216 14.66 6.04 0.92
CA ASN A 216 14.10 4.75 0.48
C ASN A 216 14.89 4.15 -0.70
N SER A 217 16.06 4.70 -1.03
CA SER A 217 16.91 4.22 -2.12
C SER A 217 17.47 2.82 -1.85
N ALA A 218 17.92 2.13 -2.90
CA ALA A 218 18.49 0.79 -2.78
C ALA A 218 19.73 0.74 -1.85
N SER A 219 20.53 1.82 -1.85
CA SER A 219 21.74 2.00 -1.05
C SER A 219 21.51 2.63 0.32
N SER A 220 20.24 2.82 0.72
CA SER A 220 19.93 3.46 2.01
C SER A 220 20.39 2.60 3.19
N ASN A 221 20.98 3.25 4.19
CA ASN A 221 21.29 2.63 5.48
C ASN A 221 20.08 2.58 6.43
N ALA A 222 18.89 3.04 5.99
CA ALA A 222 17.67 2.99 6.80
C ALA A 222 17.02 1.60 6.83
N TRP A 223 17.31 0.75 5.83
CA TRP A 223 16.75 -0.59 5.74
C TRP A 223 17.15 -1.45 6.95
N ARG A 224 16.19 -2.18 7.49
CA ARG A 224 16.37 -3.16 8.57
C ARG A 224 15.76 -4.49 8.18
N ALA A 225 16.46 -5.57 8.46
CA ALA A 225 15.90 -6.91 8.44
C ALA A 225 15.28 -7.24 9.81
N ILE A 226 14.29 -8.12 9.83
CA ILE A 226 13.54 -8.50 11.04
C ILE A 226 14.06 -9.84 11.54
N LYS A 227 14.51 -9.92 12.81
CA LYS A 227 14.88 -11.18 13.44
C LYS A 227 13.64 -12.06 13.62
N ALA A 228 13.72 -13.30 13.14
CA ALA A 228 12.59 -14.23 13.20
C ALA A 228 12.21 -14.60 14.64
N SER A 229 13.18 -14.69 15.55
CA SER A 229 12.96 -15.14 16.93
C SER A 229 12.12 -14.19 17.78
N ASP A 230 12.28 -12.88 17.60
CA ASP A 230 11.75 -11.87 18.51
C ASP A 230 11.23 -10.59 17.83
N GLY A 231 11.35 -10.47 16.50
CA GLY A 231 10.93 -9.29 15.76
C GLY A 231 11.89 -8.10 15.85
N SER A 232 13.03 -8.22 16.55
CA SER A 232 14.01 -7.14 16.66
C SER A 232 14.60 -6.76 15.29
N LEU A 233 14.87 -5.47 15.11
CA LEU A 233 15.35 -4.91 13.85
C LEU A 233 16.88 -4.87 13.83
N VAL A 234 17.49 -5.46 12.79
CA VAL A 234 18.95 -5.50 12.62
C VAL A 234 19.35 -4.92 11.27
N ALA A 235 20.60 -4.45 11.16
CA ALA A 235 21.15 -4.05 9.87
C ALA A 235 21.25 -5.28 8.96
N PRO A 236 20.72 -5.22 7.72
CA PRO A 236 20.89 -6.31 6.77
C PRO A 236 22.33 -6.37 6.27
N ASP A 237 22.79 -7.55 5.90
CA ASP A 237 24.13 -7.78 5.34
C ASP A 237 24.24 -7.41 3.85
N GLY A 238 23.13 -6.98 3.23
CA GLY A 238 23.04 -6.58 1.82
C GLY A 238 23.01 -7.76 0.83
N ASN A 239 23.13 -9.00 1.31
CA ASN A 239 23.20 -10.20 0.48
C ASN A 239 22.00 -11.13 0.66
N GLY A 240 21.02 -10.72 1.46
CA GLY A 240 19.85 -11.53 1.79
C GLY A 240 20.18 -12.71 2.70
N THR A 241 21.33 -12.68 3.37
CA THR A 241 21.86 -13.79 4.17
C THR A 241 21.99 -13.46 5.66
N THR A 242 21.40 -12.36 6.12
CA THR A 242 21.53 -11.93 7.52
C THR A 242 21.05 -13.06 8.43
N THR A 243 21.84 -13.37 9.45
CA THR A 243 21.64 -14.57 10.26
C THR A 243 20.36 -14.46 11.09
N GLY A 244 19.47 -15.44 10.95
CA GLY A 244 18.23 -15.55 11.72
C GLY A 244 17.21 -14.44 11.45
N THR A 245 17.29 -13.78 10.29
CA THR A 245 16.28 -12.83 9.81
C THR A 245 15.23 -13.54 8.96
N ILE A 246 14.03 -12.94 8.89
CA ILE A 246 12.90 -13.41 8.10
C ILE A 246 13.24 -13.33 6.60
N LYS A 247 12.89 -14.40 5.90
CA LYS A 247 13.03 -14.61 4.46
C LYS A 247 11.75 -15.23 3.92
N LEU A 248 11.43 -14.92 2.68
CA LEU A 248 10.27 -15.46 1.97
C LEU A 248 10.63 -16.79 1.32
N ASN A 249 10.25 -17.89 1.96
CA ASN A 249 10.39 -19.23 1.42
C ASN A 249 9.15 -19.64 0.63
N ARG A 250 9.30 -20.61 -0.26
CA ARG A 250 8.18 -21.26 -0.94
C ARG A 250 8.10 -22.73 -0.50
N VAL A 251 6.94 -23.14 -0.03
CA VAL A 251 6.66 -24.50 0.44
C VAL A 251 5.33 -24.92 -0.15
N ASN A 252 5.20 -26.12 -0.72
CA ASN A 252 3.92 -26.67 -1.21
C ASN A 252 3.05 -25.71 -2.05
N ASN A 253 3.69 -24.89 -2.90
CA ASN A 253 3.05 -23.86 -3.73
C ASN A 253 2.43 -22.65 -3.00
N HIS A 254 2.70 -22.47 -1.71
CA HIS A 254 2.37 -21.26 -0.96
C HIS A 254 3.62 -20.54 -0.43
N TRP A 255 3.44 -19.30 0.04
CA TRP A 255 4.51 -18.51 0.63
C TRP A 255 4.60 -18.76 2.14
N GLU A 256 5.82 -18.97 2.64
CA GLU A 256 6.07 -19.16 4.06
C GLU A 256 7.20 -18.21 4.51
N TRP A 257 6.93 -17.40 5.53
CA TRP A 257 7.97 -16.64 6.21
C TRP A 257 8.81 -17.59 7.09
N ASP A 258 10.12 -17.65 6.84
CA ASP A 258 11.04 -18.54 7.53
C ASP A 258 12.41 -17.84 7.70
N THR A 259 13.35 -18.50 8.36
CA THR A 259 14.76 -18.06 8.48
C THR A 259 15.63 -18.50 7.31
N THR A 260 15.14 -19.42 6.48
CA THR A 260 15.84 -20.01 5.34
C THR A 260 14.98 -20.01 4.08
N ILE A 261 15.59 -20.16 2.91
CA ILE A 261 14.89 -20.33 1.63
C ILE A 261 15.32 -21.67 1.05
N SER A 262 14.42 -22.66 1.07
CA SER A 262 14.66 -23.98 0.50
C SER A 262 14.36 -24.02 -1.00
N ASP A 263 13.41 -23.21 -1.46
CA ASP A 263 13.03 -23.07 -2.87
C ASP A 263 13.23 -21.63 -3.32
N SER A 264 14.47 -21.33 -3.72
CA SER A 264 14.86 -20.03 -4.27
C SER A 264 14.82 -20.08 -5.80
N LYS A 265 14.08 -19.15 -6.42
CA LYS A 265 14.00 -19.06 -7.88
C LYS A 265 13.80 -17.62 -8.34
N ASP A 266 14.60 -17.20 -9.32
CA ASP A 266 14.51 -15.87 -9.92
C ASP A 266 13.40 -15.83 -10.97
N GLU A 267 12.17 -15.95 -10.48
CA GLU A 267 10.95 -15.79 -11.27
C GLU A 267 9.82 -15.27 -10.37
N SER A 268 8.84 -14.59 -10.97
CA SER A 268 7.63 -14.19 -10.23
C SER A 268 6.71 -15.40 -10.05
N ARG A 269 6.39 -15.72 -8.80
CA ARG A 269 5.48 -16.81 -8.40
C ARG A 269 4.37 -16.25 -7.53
N SER A 270 3.28 -16.98 -7.36
CA SER A 270 2.17 -16.56 -6.52
C SER A 270 1.62 -17.64 -5.61
N ALA A 271 0.85 -17.16 -4.64
CA ALA A 271 -0.08 -17.92 -3.82
C ALA A 271 -1.24 -16.99 -3.42
N ALA A 272 -2.35 -17.53 -2.93
CA ALA A 272 -3.36 -16.70 -2.29
C ALA A 272 -2.78 -16.12 -0.99
N PHE A 273 -3.08 -14.85 -0.68
CA PHE A 273 -2.60 -14.17 0.52
C PHE A 273 -3.01 -14.93 1.79
N LYS A 274 -4.27 -15.38 1.85
CA LYS A 274 -4.83 -16.19 2.95
C LYS A 274 -4.06 -17.47 3.26
N ASP A 275 -3.29 -17.99 2.30
CA ASP A 275 -2.52 -19.23 2.45
C ASP A 275 -1.05 -18.94 2.87
N THR A 276 -0.67 -17.68 3.08
CA THR A 276 0.68 -17.32 3.53
C THR A 276 0.88 -17.73 4.99
N THR A 277 1.94 -18.49 5.28
CA THR A 277 2.23 -19.01 6.63
C THR A 277 3.53 -18.42 7.20
N ALA A 278 3.83 -18.77 8.45
CA ALA A 278 5.13 -18.55 9.05
C ALA A 278 5.61 -19.87 9.69
N ALA A 279 6.87 -20.21 9.46
CA ALA A 279 7.49 -21.40 10.02
C ALA A 279 7.56 -21.33 11.55
N ALA A 280 7.76 -22.48 12.21
CA ALA A 280 7.91 -22.56 13.67
C ALA A 280 9.11 -21.77 14.22
N SER A 281 10.08 -21.45 13.35
CA SER A 281 11.26 -20.62 13.63
C SER A 281 10.91 -19.12 13.83
N VAL A 282 9.73 -18.69 13.39
CA VAL A 282 9.25 -17.31 13.51
C VAL A 282 8.42 -17.17 14.80
N GLY A 283 8.93 -16.39 15.74
CA GLY A 283 8.30 -16.10 17.02
C GLY A 283 7.11 -15.15 16.89
N ASP A 284 6.26 -15.12 17.93
CA ASP A 284 4.96 -14.44 17.87
C ASP A 284 5.08 -12.92 17.72
N ALA A 285 6.09 -12.29 18.31
CA ALA A 285 6.36 -10.87 18.11
C ALA A 285 6.70 -10.55 16.64
N ALA A 286 7.47 -11.43 15.98
CA ALA A 286 7.81 -11.26 14.57
C ALA A 286 6.60 -11.51 13.66
N LYS A 287 5.75 -12.51 13.98
CA LYS A 287 4.46 -12.71 13.31
C LYS A 287 3.54 -11.50 13.46
N LEU A 288 3.51 -10.87 14.63
CA LEU A 288 2.71 -9.66 14.85
C LEU A 288 3.18 -8.50 13.97
N ILE A 289 4.49 -8.34 13.77
CA ILE A 289 5.03 -7.37 12.81
C ILE A 289 4.56 -7.71 11.39
N LEU A 290 4.69 -8.97 10.96
CA LEU A 290 4.23 -9.41 9.63
C LEU A 290 2.73 -9.14 9.40
N MET A 291 1.89 -9.46 10.37
CA MET A 291 0.44 -9.18 10.32
C MET A 291 0.17 -7.68 10.27
N SER A 292 0.83 -6.87 11.11
CA SER A 292 0.67 -5.41 11.12
C SER A 292 1.10 -4.72 9.82
N LEU A 293 1.95 -5.38 9.01
CA LEU A 293 2.36 -4.89 7.70
C LEU A 293 1.57 -5.52 6.54
N ALA A 294 0.51 -6.27 6.86
CA ALA A 294 -0.31 -7.02 5.91
C ALA A 294 0.54 -7.91 4.99
N LEU A 295 1.50 -8.64 5.58
CA LEU A 295 2.41 -9.57 4.91
C LEU A 295 2.05 -11.05 5.16
N MET A 296 1.14 -11.31 6.10
CA MET A 296 0.53 -12.61 6.34
C MET A 296 -0.87 -12.41 6.93
N PRO A 297 -1.79 -13.37 6.75
CA PRO A 297 -3.12 -13.30 7.34
C PRO A 297 -3.08 -13.49 8.85
N ASP A 298 -3.99 -12.80 9.53
CA ASP A 298 -4.42 -13.12 10.88
C ASP A 298 -5.59 -14.12 10.82
N THR A 299 -5.27 -15.41 10.87
CA THR A 299 -6.27 -16.49 10.74
C THR A 299 -7.18 -16.64 11.96
N ALA A 300 -6.86 -15.99 13.07
CA ALA A 300 -7.68 -16.01 14.28
C ALA A 300 -8.70 -14.85 14.30
N LEU A 301 -8.53 -13.83 13.45
CA LEU A 301 -9.51 -12.77 13.29
C LEU A 301 -10.74 -13.29 12.54
N THR A 302 -11.85 -13.39 13.26
CA THR A 302 -13.15 -13.85 12.73
C THR A 302 -14.27 -12.98 13.28
N GLY A 303 -15.42 -12.98 12.64
CA GLY A 303 -16.60 -12.22 13.04
C GLY A 303 -17.53 -11.92 11.87
N ASP A 304 -18.66 -11.28 12.16
CA ASP A 304 -19.63 -10.91 11.12
C ASP A 304 -19.00 -9.95 10.10
N GLY A 305 -19.10 -10.29 8.82
CA GLY A 305 -18.56 -9.49 7.71
C GLY A 305 -17.08 -9.71 7.41
N ILE A 306 -16.31 -10.33 8.30
CA ILE A 306 -14.88 -10.60 8.09
C ILE A 306 -14.72 -11.77 7.10
N ASP A 307 -14.17 -11.50 5.92
CA ASP A 307 -13.90 -12.55 4.93
C ASP A 307 -12.61 -13.30 5.26
N VAL A 308 -12.74 -14.52 5.78
CA VAL A 308 -11.61 -15.40 6.10
C VAL A 308 -10.71 -15.73 4.89
N ASN A 309 -11.17 -15.46 3.67
CA ASN A 309 -10.37 -15.64 2.46
C ASN A 309 -9.58 -14.39 2.06
N TYR A 310 -9.69 -13.28 2.79
CA TYR A 310 -8.99 -12.04 2.49
C TYR A 310 -9.25 -11.56 1.05
N GLY A 311 -10.52 -11.59 0.60
CA GLY A 311 -10.92 -11.22 -0.76
C GLY A 311 -10.55 -12.23 -1.84
N ASN A 312 -9.91 -13.35 -1.48
CA ASN A 312 -9.11 -14.19 -2.38
C ASN A 312 -7.91 -13.47 -3.01
N ASP A 313 -7.47 -12.37 -2.39
CA ASP A 313 -6.33 -11.57 -2.85
C ASP A 313 -5.07 -12.41 -2.98
N TYR A 314 -4.23 -12.08 -3.95
CA TYR A 314 -3.00 -12.83 -4.22
C TYR A 314 -1.77 -12.21 -3.53
N PHE A 315 -0.71 -13.00 -3.43
CA PHE A 315 0.62 -12.53 -3.09
C PHE A 315 1.61 -13.04 -4.14
N TRP A 316 2.09 -12.15 -4.99
CA TRP A 316 3.20 -12.41 -5.93
C TRP A 316 4.53 -12.03 -5.32
N ALA A 317 5.56 -12.84 -5.55
CA ALA A 317 6.92 -12.48 -5.18
C ALA A 317 7.97 -13.21 -6.02
N ASN A 318 9.18 -12.64 -6.02
CA ASN A 318 10.39 -13.28 -6.49
C ASN A 318 11.41 -13.26 -5.33
N ASN A 319 11.77 -14.44 -4.83
CA ASN A 319 12.60 -14.60 -3.64
C ASN A 319 14.08 -14.90 -3.94
N ALA A 320 14.55 -14.69 -5.17
CA ALA A 320 15.96 -14.87 -5.54
C ALA A 320 16.62 -13.62 -6.12
N ALA A 321 15.83 -12.68 -6.62
CA ALA A 321 16.35 -11.46 -7.23
C ALA A 321 17.00 -10.49 -6.24
N ASP A 322 17.92 -9.66 -6.75
CA ASP A 322 18.68 -8.72 -5.93
C ASP A 322 17.82 -7.72 -5.16
N GLU A 323 16.77 -7.17 -5.78
CA GLU A 323 15.81 -6.31 -5.10
C GLU A 323 14.42 -6.40 -5.74
N ARG A 324 13.40 -6.44 -4.89
CA ARG A 324 11.99 -6.34 -5.26
C ARG A 324 11.25 -5.36 -4.35
N CYS A 325 10.48 -4.47 -4.96
CA CYS A 325 9.74 -3.43 -4.26
C CYS A 325 8.22 -3.67 -4.39
N PRO A 326 7.42 -3.28 -3.39
CA PRO A 326 6.00 -3.62 -3.36
C PRO A 326 5.19 -2.73 -4.29
N ILE A 327 4.30 -3.37 -5.04
CA ILE A 327 3.10 -2.74 -5.60
C ILE A 327 1.86 -3.43 -5.03
N ARG A 328 0.80 -2.66 -4.76
CA ARG A 328 -0.43 -3.20 -4.13
C ARG A 328 -1.70 -2.84 -4.91
N GLY A 329 -2.80 -3.53 -4.60
CA GLY A 329 -4.16 -3.24 -5.07
C GLY A 329 -4.60 -3.99 -6.34
N GLY A 330 -3.67 -4.28 -7.26
CA GLY A 330 -4.01 -4.91 -8.56
C GLY A 330 -4.31 -3.91 -9.66
N ARG A 331 -4.72 -4.40 -10.84
CA ARG A 331 -5.07 -3.57 -12.01
C ARG A 331 -6.37 -4.04 -12.67
N TRP A 332 -6.81 -3.33 -13.71
CA TRP A 332 -8.03 -3.62 -14.47
C TRP A 332 -8.20 -5.05 -15.02
N ILE A 333 -7.16 -5.89 -15.05
CA ILE A 333 -7.27 -7.29 -15.52
C ILE A 333 -7.00 -8.33 -14.45
N SER A 334 -6.83 -7.91 -13.19
CA SER A 334 -6.40 -8.80 -12.13
C SER A 334 -7.47 -9.80 -11.68
N GLY A 335 -8.74 -9.55 -12.02
CA GLY A 335 -9.86 -10.40 -11.65
C GLY A 335 -10.06 -10.48 -10.14
N GLU A 336 -10.58 -11.61 -9.67
CA GLU A 336 -10.94 -11.87 -8.26
C GLU A 336 -9.74 -11.91 -7.31
N GLY A 337 -8.50 -11.96 -7.81
CA GLY A 337 -7.30 -11.93 -6.97
C GLY A 337 -6.85 -10.53 -6.55
N ALA A 338 -7.63 -9.49 -6.87
CA ALA A 338 -7.33 -8.10 -6.54
C ALA A 338 -8.12 -7.54 -5.37
N GLY A 339 -7.44 -6.68 -4.62
CA GLY A 339 -7.95 -6.08 -3.39
C GLY A 339 -6.83 -5.48 -2.55
N VAL A 340 -7.19 -5.05 -1.34
CA VAL A 340 -6.29 -4.34 -0.41
C VAL A 340 -5.16 -5.21 0.16
N PHE A 341 -5.28 -6.54 0.11
CA PHE A 341 -4.21 -7.48 0.45
C PHE A 341 -3.40 -7.92 -0.76
N TYR A 342 -3.84 -7.62 -1.99
CA TYR A 342 -3.12 -7.97 -3.19
C TYR A 342 -1.74 -7.29 -3.22
N LEU A 343 -0.68 -8.09 -3.12
CA LEU A 343 0.71 -7.64 -3.05
C LEU A 343 1.53 -8.30 -4.15
N ASP A 344 2.35 -7.51 -4.85
CA ASP A 344 3.36 -8.01 -5.79
C ASP A 344 4.75 -7.47 -5.41
N LEU A 345 5.62 -8.39 -5.02
CA LEU A 345 7.06 -8.23 -4.75
C LEU A 345 7.89 -9.00 -5.81
N GLY A 346 7.40 -9.04 -7.04
CA GLY A 346 8.00 -9.73 -8.19
C GLY A 346 8.81 -8.81 -9.10
N ASN A 347 8.68 -7.49 -8.96
CA ASN A 347 9.29 -6.50 -9.85
C ASN A 347 10.38 -5.64 -9.17
N PRO A 348 11.46 -5.26 -9.89
CA PRO A 348 12.46 -4.33 -9.38
C PRO A 348 11.91 -2.90 -9.32
N ARG A 349 12.54 -2.02 -8.53
CA ARG A 349 12.17 -0.59 -8.44
C ARG A 349 12.18 0.15 -9.78
N SER A 350 12.97 -0.34 -10.75
CA SER A 350 13.09 0.21 -12.10
C SER A 350 11.96 -0.22 -13.04
N ALA A 351 11.06 -1.12 -12.61
CA ALA A 351 9.97 -1.58 -13.44
C ALA A 351 9.01 -0.42 -13.76
N SER A 352 8.62 -0.34 -15.02
CA SER A 352 7.66 0.64 -15.52
C SER A 352 6.71 -0.07 -16.45
N TRP A 353 5.42 0.05 -16.18
CA TRP A 353 4.35 -0.59 -16.94
C TRP A 353 3.15 0.33 -17.04
N THR A 354 2.34 0.11 -18.09
CA THR A 354 1.10 0.86 -18.38
C THR A 354 0.01 0.71 -17.31
N SER A 355 0.27 -0.10 -16.28
CA SER A 355 -0.62 -0.35 -15.15
C SER A 355 0.04 -0.10 -13.80
N TYR A 356 1.25 0.48 -13.76
CA TYR A 356 1.98 0.77 -12.50
C TYR A 356 1.97 2.27 -12.28
N GLY A 357 1.30 2.71 -11.22
CA GLY A 357 1.26 4.09 -10.78
C GLY A 357 1.58 4.23 -9.30
N GLY A 358 1.00 5.24 -8.68
CA GLY A 358 1.27 5.58 -7.29
C GLY A 358 0.15 6.37 -6.65
N ARG A 359 0.33 6.66 -5.37
CA ARG A 359 -0.59 7.45 -4.57
C ARG A 359 0.17 8.27 -3.52
N SER A 360 -0.13 9.56 -3.52
CA SER A 360 0.40 10.49 -2.53
C SER A 360 -0.25 10.29 -1.16
N ALA A 361 0.57 10.42 -0.12
CA ALA A 361 0.16 10.55 1.27
C ALA A 361 0.83 11.76 1.91
N PHE A 362 0.33 12.16 3.07
CA PHE A 362 0.88 13.27 3.85
C PHE A 362 0.84 12.98 5.35
N VAL A 363 1.96 13.23 6.01
CA VAL A 363 2.07 13.24 7.47
C VAL A 363 2.60 14.58 7.92
N LYS A 364 1.98 15.16 8.95
CA LYS A 364 2.60 16.24 9.70
C LYS A 364 3.74 15.67 10.53
N LEU A 365 4.97 15.86 10.05
CA LEU A 365 6.15 15.32 10.73
C LEU A 365 6.23 15.83 12.18
N PRO A 366 6.54 14.95 13.14
CA PRO A 366 6.73 15.37 14.52
C PRO A 366 7.96 16.28 14.60
N ALA A 367 7.92 17.30 15.47
CA ALA A 367 9.07 18.18 15.68
C ALA A 367 10.32 17.36 16.03
N GLU A 368 11.50 17.77 15.55
CA GLU A 368 12.77 17.19 15.99
C GLU A 368 12.91 17.34 17.52
N ALA A 369 13.54 16.35 18.17
CA ALA A 369 13.70 16.31 19.62
C ALA A 369 14.79 17.28 20.10
#